data_AF-A0A7V4ZYH1-F1
#
_entry.id   AF-A0A7V4ZYH1-F1
#
_cell.length_a   1.000
_cell.length_b   1.000
_cell.length_c   1.000
_cell.angle_alpha   90.00
_cell.angle_beta   90.00
_cell.angle_gamma   90.00
#
_symmetry.space_group_name_H-M   'P 1'
#
loop_
_entity.id
_entity.type
_entity.pdbx_description
1 polymer ?
#
loop_
_entity_poly.entity_id
_entity_poly.type
_entity_poly.pdbx_seq_one_letter_code
_entity_poly.pdbx_strand_id
1 'polypeptide(L)'
;METVKGVLAAIVLFVGIRLFFLEPCLVEGSSMEPLIPSHGLVLINKLAYGLRIPFSQRYLFLWRQPEQEDILLLQDPLTGLLSIKRCIRRTPFGVFVQGDNHTFSVDSRLYGSVSMEQVWGKVIFSIPGRGK
;
A
#
# COMPACT_ATOMS: atom_id res chain seq x y z
N MET A 1 -20.12 7.33 -34.69
CA MET A 1 -19.76 6.12 -33.88
C MET A 1 -18.36 6.23 -33.29
N GLU A 2 -17.49 7.07 -33.86
CA GLU A 2 -16.12 7.31 -33.37
C GLU A 2 -16.05 7.84 -31.93
N THR A 3 -16.95 8.75 -31.54
CA THR A 3 -16.96 9.33 -30.18
C THR A 3 -17.22 8.29 -29.10
N VAL A 4 -18.16 7.35 -29.34
CA VAL A 4 -18.50 6.28 -28.37
C VAL A 4 -17.32 5.33 -28.18
N LYS A 5 -16.60 4.98 -29.26
CA LYS A 5 -15.38 4.16 -29.18
C LYS A 5 -14.27 4.88 -28.43
N GLY A 6 -14.07 6.17 -28.68
CA GLY A 6 -13.08 6.99 -27.97
C GLY A 6 -13.38 7.11 -26.47
N VAL A 7 -14.64 7.36 -26.11
CA VAL A 7 -15.08 7.44 -24.70
C VAL A 7 -14.93 6.08 -24.01
N LEU A 8 -15.32 4.98 -24.66
CA LEU A 8 -15.17 3.64 -24.10
C LEU A 8 -13.69 3.29 -23.87
N ALA A 9 -12.82 3.59 -24.83
CA ALA A 9 -11.38 3.37 -24.71
C ALA A 9 -10.79 4.19 -23.55
N ALA A 10 -11.20 5.45 -23.39
CA ALA A 10 -10.76 6.30 -22.30
C ALA A 10 -11.21 5.77 -20.93
N ILE A 11 -12.45 5.27 -20.81
CA ILE A 11 -12.97 4.67 -19.57
C ILE A 11 -12.20 3.40 -19.23
N VAL A 12 -12.00 2.49 -20.19
CA VAL A 12 -11.25 1.25 -19.97
C VAL A 12 -9.81 1.56 -19.56
N LEU A 13 -9.18 2.54 -20.21
CA LEU A 13 -7.84 2.99 -19.85
C LEU A 13 -7.81 3.58 -18.43
N PHE A 14 -8.75 4.46 -18.09
CA PHE A 14 -8.82 5.08 -16.76
C PHE A 14 -9.05 4.03 -15.65
N VAL A 15 -9.97 3.09 -15.87
CA VAL A 15 -10.24 1.98 -14.95
C VAL A 15 -9.00 1.10 -14.82
N GLY A 16 -8.32 0.77 -15.93
CA GLY A 16 -7.05 0.04 -15.90
C GLY A 16 -5.98 0.77 -15.09
N ILE A 17 -5.82 2.07 -15.30
CA ILE A 17 -4.87 2.88 -14.54
C ILE A 17 -5.19 2.86 -13.03
N ARG A 18 -6.46 3.05 -12.68
CA ARG A 18 -6.92 3.02 -11.27
C ARG A 18 -6.76 1.66 -10.61
N LEU A 19 -7.02 0.58 -11.32
CA LEU A 19 -6.89 -0.77 -10.78
C LEU A 19 -5.44 -1.15 -10.53
N PHE A 20 -4.53 -0.75 -11.43
CA PHE A 20 -3.18 -1.32 -11.44
C PHE A 20 -2.08 -0.37 -10.96
N PHE A 21 -2.19 0.96 -11.10
CA PHE A 21 -1.02 1.85 -11.00
C PHE A 21 -1.00 2.68 -9.72
N LEU A 22 -1.94 3.60 -9.55
CA LEU A 22 -1.89 4.64 -8.52
C LEU A 22 -3.22 4.75 -7.76
N GLU A 23 -3.14 4.62 -6.44
CA GLU A 23 -4.29 4.76 -5.56
C GLU A 23 -4.02 5.81 -4.46
N PRO A 24 -4.80 6.89 -4.38
CA PRO A 24 -4.77 7.78 -3.23
C PRO A 24 -5.51 7.11 -2.06
N CYS A 25 -4.89 7.10 -0.88
CA CYS A 25 -5.45 6.55 0.35
C CYS A 25 -5.41 7.62 1.45
N LEU A 26 -6.52 7.77 2.17
CA LEU A 26 -6.59 8.62 3.35
C LEU A 26 -6.09 7.83 4.56
N VAL A 27 -5.16 8.40 5.31
CA VAL A 27 -4.60 7.75 6.48
C VAL A 27 -5.49 7.97 7.69
N GLU A 28 -6.03 6.87 8.20
CA GLU A 28 -6.80 6.82 9.42
C GLU A 28 -5.96 6.12 10.49
N GLY A 29 -5.48 6.88 11.47
CA GLY A 29 -4.66 6.38 12.58
C GLY A 29 -3.32 7.10 12.74
N SER A 30 -2.66 6.85 13.87
CA SER A 30 -1.44 7.54 14.33
C SER A 30 -0.17 6.66 14.25
N SER A 31 -0.27 5.44 13.69
CA SER A 31 0.84 4.47 13.75
C SER A 31 2.08 4.86 12.95
N MET A 32 1.96 5.81 12.01
CA MET A 32 3.06 6.33 11.18
C MET A 32 3.45 7.77 11.56
N GLU A 33 2.98 8.29 12.70
CA GLU A 33 3.40 9.59 13.21
C GLU A 33 4.85 9.56 13.71
N PRO A 34 5.61 10.66 13.56
CA PRO A 34 5.20 11.96 13.03
C PRO A 34 5.28 12.06 11.49
N LEU A 35 5.82 11.06 10.79
CA LEU A 35 6.12 11.15 9.36
C LEU A 35 4.85 11.30 8.50
N ILE A 36 3.84 10.48 8.79
CA ILE A 36 2.54 10.52 8.12
C ILE A 36 1.49 10.79 9.19
N PRO A 37 1.09 12.06 9.37
CA PRO A 37 0.04 12.43 10.31
C PRO A 37 -1.30 11.80 9.94
N SER A 38 -2.11 11.58 10.97
CA SER A 38 -3.52 11.25 10.82
C SER A 38 -4.23 12.26 9.90
N HIS A 39 -5.17 11.76 9.08
CA HIS A 39 -5.85 12.50 8.02
C HIS A 39 -4.95 13.02 6.88
N GLY A 40 -3.71 12.53 6.79
CA GLY A 40 -2.86 12.72 5.61
C GLY A 40 -3.34 11.93 4.41
N LEU A 41 -3.04 12.42 3.21
CA LEU A 41 -3.29 11.70 1.95
C LEU A 41 -1.98 11.05 1.50
N VAL A 42 -1.97 9.75 1.28
CA VAL A 42 -0.83 9.04 0.70
C VAL A 42 -1.14 8.58 -0.71
N LEU A 43 -0.13 8.55 -1.57
CA LEU A 43 -0.21 7.99 -2.90
C LEU A 43 0.52 6.64 -2.93
N ILE A 44 -0.23 5.60 -3.30
CA ILE A 44 0.25 4.22 -3.34
C ILE A 44 0.58 3.83 -4.77
N ASN A 45 1.79 3.34 -5.00
CA ASN A 45 2.18 2.64 -6.21
C ASN A 45 1.97 1.13 -6.03
N LYS A 46 0.92 0.59 -6.67
CA LYS A 46 0.57 -0.84 -6.62
C LYS A 46 1.52 -1.70 -7.46
N LEU A 47 2.21 -1.11 -8.45
CA LEU A 47 3.22 -1.76 -9.29
C LEU A 47 4.64 -1.71 -8.72
N ALA A 48 4.83 -1.21 -7.50
CA ALA A 48 6.17 -1.09 -6.93
C ALA A 48 6.91 -2.45 -6.86
N TYR A 49 6.18 -3.53 -6.59
CA TYR A 49 6.74 -4.86 -6.34
C TYR A 49 6.37 -5.91 -7.40
N GLY A 50 5.26 -5.71 -8.08
CA GLY A 50 4.74 -6.72 -9.00
C GLY A 50 3.40 -6.36 -9.61
N LEU A 51 2.93 -7.21 -10.52
CA LEU A 51 1.60 -7.14 -11.08
C LEU A 51 0.66 -8.01 -10.25
N ARG A 52 -0.34 -7.38 -9.61
CA ARG A 52 -1.37 -8.09 -8.84
C ARG A 52 -2.53 -8.51 -9.74
N ILE A 53 -3.14 -9.64 -9.40
CA ILE A 53 -4.39 -10.08 -10.02
C ILE A 53 -5.51 -9.17 -9.48
N PRO A 54 -6.33 -8.55 -10.36
CA PRO A 54 -7.43 -7.71 -9.90
C PRO A 54 -8.40 -8.56 -9.05
N PHE A 55 -8.93 -7.97 -7.98
CA PHE A 55 -9.84 -8.63 -7.04
C PHE A 55 -9.25 -9.81 -6.24
N SER A 56 -7.93 -10.01 -6.28
CA SER A 56 -7.24 -11.05 -5.51
C SER A 56 -6.08 -10.46 -4.71
N GLN A 57 -5.59 -11.24 -3.74
CA GLN A 57 -4.41 -10.87 -2.97
C GLN A 57 -3.09 -11.36 -3.60
N ARG A 58 -3.17 -12.14 -4.66
CA ARG A 58 -2.01 -12.79 -5.27
C ARG A 58 -1.30 -11.88 -6.27
N TYR A 59 0.01 -11.99 -6.28
CA TYR A 59 0.85 -11.46 -7.36
C TYR A 59 0.92 -12.46 -8.51
N LEU A 60 0.68 -11.98 -9.72
CA LEU A 60 0.91 -12.73 -10.95
C LEU A 60 2.41 -12.77 -11.27
N PHE A 61 3.08 -11.62 -11.12
CA PHE A 61 4.52 -11.47 -11.30
C PHE A 61 5.07 -10.59 -10.19
N LEU A 62 6.17 -11.02 -9.56
CA LEU A 62 6.96 -10.22 -8.61
C LEU A 62 8.31 -9.90 -9.27
N TRP A 63 8.58 -8.61 -9.49
CA TRP A 63 9.86 -8.15 -10.04
C TRP A 63 10.76 -7.52 -8.99
N ARG A 64 10.20 -7.04 -7.87
CA ARG A 64 10.94 -6.40 -6.79
C ARG A 64 10.37 -6.81 -5.45
N GLN A 65 11.24 -7.01 -4.47
CA GLN A 65 10.84 -7.19 -3.08
C GLN A 65 10.97 -5.86 -2.32
N PRO A 66 10.17 -5.66 -1.25
CA PRO A 66 10.31 -4.51 -0.38
C PRO A 66 11.71 -4.39 0.20
N GLU A 67 12.26 -3.19 0.13
CA GLU A 67 13.55 -2.87 0.70
C GLU A 67 13.38 -2.27 2.09
N GLN A 68 14.48 -2.23 2.85
CA GLN A 68 14.48 -1.53 4.13
C GLN A 68 14.11 -0.05 3.90
N GLU A 69 13.35 0.52 4.83
CA GLU A 69 12.77 1.87 4.78
C GLU A 69 11.62 2.07 3.79
N ASP A 70 11.24 1.06 3.00
CA ASP A 70 10.03 1.17 2.19
C ASP A 70 8.79 1.32 3.08
N ILE A 71 7.97 2.32 2.79
CA ILE A 71 6.66 2.47 3.44
C ILE A 71 5.64 1.71 2.61
N LEU A 72 4.97 0.74 3.23
CA LEU A 72 4.11 -0.24 2.60
C LEU A 72 2.66 0.02 2.96
N LEU A 73 1.77 -0.08 1.99
CA LEU A 73 0.37 -0.39 2.24
C LEU A 73 0.25 -1.90 2.33
N LEU A 74 -0.26 -2.42 3.45
CA LEU A 74 -0.45 -3.85 3.64
C LEU A 74 -1.77 -4.14 4.34
N GLN A 75 -2.26 -5.36 4.18
CA GLN A 75 -3.36 -5.86 4.97
C GLN A 75 -2.83 -6.49 6.26
N ASP A 76 -3.25 -5.96 7.40
CA ASP A 76 -2.84 -6.44 8.71
C ASP A 76 -3.33 -7.89 8.94
N PRO A 77 -2.44 -8.83 9.33
CA PRO A 77 -2.83 -10.23 9.51
C PRO A 77 -3.84 -10.48 10.63
N LEU A 78 -3.89 -9.61 11.65
CA LEU A 78 -4.76 -9.79 12.82
C LEU A 78 -6.13 -9.17 12.58
N THR A 79 -6.16 -7.96 12.04
CA THR A 79 -7.42 -7.20 11.87
C THR A 79 -8.04 -7.37 10.49
N GLY A 80 -7.26 -7.78 9.47
CA GLY A 80 -7.69 -7.82 8.08
C GLY A 80 -7.88 -6.43 7.46
N LEU A 81 -7.57 -5.35 8.19
CA LEU A 81 -7.69 -3.98 7.71
C LEU A 81 -6.43 -3.54 6.97
N LEU A 82 -6.59 -2.60 6.05
CA LEU A 82 -5.44 -1.97 5.41
C LEU A 82 -4.74 -1.05 6.40
N SER A 83 -3.42 -1.15 6.47
CA SER A 83 -2.57 -0.34 7.33
C SER A 83 -1.29 0.06 6.59
N ILE A 84 -0.71 1.17 7.02
CA ILE A 84 0.56 1.66 6.50
C ILE A 84 1.63 1.37 7.53
N LYS A 85 2.72 0.73 7.11
CA LYS A 85 3.87 0.40 7.98
C LYS A 85 5.18 0.57 7.21
N ARG A 86 6.27 0.77 7.93
CA ARG A 86 7.64 0.78 7.40
C ARG A 86 8.22 -0.64 7.37
N CYS A 87 8.81 -1.00 6.24
CA CYS A 87 9.62 -2.20 6.09
C CYS A 87 10.94 -2.03 6.83
N ILE A 88 11.17 -2.87 7.84
CA ILE A 88 12.43 -2.87 8.60
C ILE A 88 13.42 -3.83 7.96
N ARG A 89 12.96 -5.00 7.52
CA ARG A 89 13.79 -6.00 6.85
C ARG A 89 12.94 -7.01 6.08
N ARG A 90 13.59 -7.67 5.13
CA ARG A 90 13.05 -8.87 4.49
C ARG A 90 13.23 -10.10 5.38
N THR A 91 12.34 -11.06 5.23
CA THR A 91 12.42 -12.36 5.89
C THR A 91 12.17 -13.48 4.87
N PRO A 92 12.55 -14.74 5.16
CA PRO A 92 12.27 -15.85 4.25
C PRO A 92 10.78 -16.06 3.93
N PHE A 93 9.90 -15.53 4.79
CA PHE A 93 8.44 -15.68 4.67
C PHE A 93 7.74 -14.40 4.21
N GLY A 94 8.48 -13.33 3.91
CA GLY A 94 7.94 -12.05 3.47
C GLY A 94 8.72 -10.87 4.03
N VAL A 95 8.05 -10.01 4.81
CA VAL A 95 8.64 -8.76 5.33
C VAL A 95 8.32 -8.56 6.80
N PHE A 96 9.28 -7.97 7.53
CA PHE A 96 9.08 -7.52 8.89
C PHE A 96 8.80 -6.01 8.88
N VAL A 97 7.65 -5.60 9.39
CA VAL A 97 7.16 -4.23 9.32
C VAL A 97 6.92 -3.63 10.70
N GLN A 98 7.17 -2.34 10.86
CA GLN A 98 6.85 -1.59 12.09
C GLN A 98 6.23 -0.25 11.73
N GLY A 99 5.36 0.28 12.60
CA GLY A 99 4.92 1.67 12.48
C GLY A 99 5.92 2.60 13.14
N ASP A 100 6.09 3.81 12.61
CA ASP A 100 7.02 4.81 13.15
C ASP A 100 6.63 5.23 14.59
N ASN A 101 5.34 5.19 14.91
CA ASN A 101 4.83 5.39 16.27
C ASN A 101 4.71 4.05 17.00
N HIS A 102 5.80 3.66 17.66
CA HIS A 102 5.92 2.37 18.33
C HIS A 102 4.85 2.10 19.40
N THR A 103 4.30 3.14 20.03
CA THR A 103 3.32 3.04 21.12
C THR A 103 1.91 2.72 20.62
N PHE A 104 1.56 3.22 19.43
CA PHE A 104 0.22 3.07 18.84
C PHE A 104 0.19 2.12 17.63
N SER A 105 1.31 1.45 17.35
CA SER A 105 1.43 0.55 16.21
C SER A 105 1.22 -0.91 16.61
N VAL A 106 0.13 -1.50 16.11
CA VAL A 106 0.00 -2.96 15.94
C VAL A 106 0.77 -3.34 14.68
N ASP A 107 1.83 -4.13 14.83
CA ASP A 107 2.77 -4.45 13.74
C ASP A 107 3.49 -5.80 13.94
N SER A 108 4.54 -6.08 13.15
CA SER A 108 5.27 -7.35 13.18
C SER A 108 5.91 -7.71 14.52
N ARG A 109 6.05 -6.76 15.46
CA ARG A 109 6.47 -7.07 16.83
C ARG A 109 5.46 -7.97 17.53
N LEU A 110 4.18 -7.92 17.13
CA LEU A 110 3.11 -8.73 17.68
C LEU A 110 2.82 -9.98 16.85
N TYR A 111 2.65 -9.84 15.53
CA TYR A 111 2.21 -10.94 14.65
C TYR A 111 3.31 -11.57 13.78
N GLY A 112 4.56 -11.08 13.85
CA GLY A 112 5.66 -11.61 13.06
C GLY A 112 5.67 -11.11 11.60
N SER A 113 6.24 -11.90 10.69
CA SER A 113 6.43 -11.46 9.29
C SER A 113 5.11 -11.46 8.50
N VAL A 114 4.96 -10.49 7.61
CA VAL A 114 3.82 -10.35 6.69
C VAL A 114 4.17 -10.95 5.34
N SER A 115 3.28 -11.78 4.80
CA SER A 115 3.46 -12.37 3.47
C SER A 115 3.44 -11.30 2.38
N MET A 116 4.19 -11.52 1.30
CA MET A 116 4.15 -10.64 0.13
C MET A 116 2.75 -10.46 -0.45
N GLU A 117 1.87 -11.47 -0.36
CA GLU A 117 0.49 -11.37 -0.85
C GLU A 117 -0.32 -10.28 -0.11
N GLN A 118 0.03 -10.05 1.16
CA GLN A 118 -0.60 -9.02 2.00
C GLN A 118 0.01 -7.64 1.80
N VAL A 119 1.11 -7.49 1.05
CA VAL A 119 1.67 -6.19 0.66
C VAL A 119 0.98 -5.72 -0.61
N TRP A 120 0.26 -4.60 -0.53
CA TRP A 120 -0.55 -4.08 -1.63
C TRP A 120 0.19 -3.08 -2.52
N GLY A 121 1.20 -2.41 -1.98
CA GLY A 121 2.00 -1.45 -2.74
C GLY A 121 2.93 -0.63 -1.87
N LYS A 122 3.66 0.27 -2.52
CA LYS A 122 4.59 1.20 -1.86
C LYS A 122 3.96 2.59 -1.78
N VAL A 123 4.02 3.23 -0.63
CA VAL A 123 3.76 4.67 -0.50
C VAL A 123 4.91 5.40 -1.19
N ILE A 124 4.60 6.15 -2.24
CA ILE A 124 5.60 6.93 -3.00
C ILE A 124 5.57 8.41 -2.62
N PHE A 125 4.47 8.87 -2.01
CA PHE A 125 4.28 10.26 -1.65
C PHE A 125 3.24 10.39 -0.54
N SER A 126 3.40 11.38 0.34
CA SER A 126 2.45 11.71 1.40
C SER A 126 2.26 13.22 1.49
N ILE A 127 1.01 13.65 1.56
CA ILE A 127 0.61 15.04 1.84
C ILE A 127 0.05 15.05 3.27
N PRO A 128 0.67 15.78 4.21
CA PRO A 128 0.11 15.90 5.55
C PRO A 128 -1.27 16.55 5.48
N GLY A 129 -2.20 16.02 6.26
CA GLY A 129 -3.54 16.60 6.38
C GLY A 129 -3.44 18.00 6.98
N ARG A 130 -4.28 18.93 6.53
CA ARG A 130 -4.49 20.19 7.27
C ARG A 130 -5.11 19.79 8.61
N GLY A 131 -4.31 19.83 9.68
CA GLY A 131 -4.82 19.68 11.04
C GLY A 131 -6.02 20.62 11.22
N LYS A 132 -7.12 20.07 11.75
CA LYS A 132 -8.14 20.90 12.39
C LYS A 132 -7.66 21.27 13.78
#